data_AF-A0A836FG95-F1
#
_entry.id   AF-A0A836FG95-F1
#
_cell.length_a   1.000
_cell.length_b   1.000
_cell.length_c   1.000
_cell.angle_alpha   90.00
_cell.angle_beta   90.00
_cell.angle_gamma   90.00
#
_symmetry.space_group_name_H-M   'P 1'
#
loop_
_entity.id
_entity.type
_entity.pdbx_description
1 polymer ?
#
loop_
_entity_poly.entity_id
_entity_poly.type
_entity_poly.pdbx_seq_one_letter_code
_entity_poly.pdbx_strand_id
1 'polypeptide(L)'
;MGIPFNPAFEIQTYRVQAWDFSNGDIPDITDSEKNVVVRECKIHNDASIDISTDGKLLATLLQSGRINVTTTLGIYSLQWETLGEKIHSTNIDQTVVSVSISPTQQHLLVGLARRIHVPARPFPMALIYKLMEKQSDDEKNVSNEFDMDIKRHRESMVLIRELFQNCREVSSYLSLNCIRWAPQPGQGMVYATNTGQLNILQ
;
A
#
# COMPACT_ATOMS: atom_id res chain seq x y z
N MET A 1 8.08 -40.62 5.63
CA MET A 1 7.27 -40.13 4.50
C MET A 1 7.10 -38.63 4.67
N GLY A 2 7.67 -37.82 3.77
CA GLY A 2 7.43 -36.38 3.75
C GLY A 2 6.01 -36.11 3.25
N ILE A 3 5.34 -35.16 3.87
CA ILE A 3 4.01 -34.69 3.43
C ILE A 3 4.18 -34.11 2.02
N PRO A 4 3.34 -34.48 1.04
CA PRO A 4 3.47 -33.95 -0.31
C PRO A 4 3.19 -32.44 -0.32
N PHE A 5 4.08 -31.68 -0.97
CA PHE A 5 3.92 -30.26 -1.21
C PHE A 5 2.65 -30.03 -2.06
N ASN A 6 1.68 -29.26 -1.55
CA ASN A 6 0.47 -28.92 -2.30
C ASN A 6 0.53 -27.44 -2.74
N PRO A 7 0.78 -27.14 -4.03
CA PRO A 7 0.91 -25.77 -4.54
C PRO A 7 -0.42 -24.99 -4.57
N ALA A 8 -1.56 -25.63 -4.29
CA ALA A 8 -2.89 -25.00 -4.34
C ALA A 8 -3.15 -23.94 -3.25
N PHE A 9 -2.24 -23.77 -2.28
CA PHE A 9 -2.37 -22.81 -1.17
C PHE A 9 -1.27 -21.73 -1.14
N GLU A 10 -0.47 -21.64 -2.20
CA GLU A 10 0.55 -20.59 -2.28
C GLU A 10 -0.11 -19.27 -2.70
N ILE A 11 -0.03 -18.26 -1.83
CA ILE A 11 -0.46 -16.90 -2.17
C ILE A 11 0.53 -16.41 -3.23
N GLN A 12 0.06 -16.10 -4.44
CA GLN A 12 0.90 -15.51 -5.46
C GLN A 12 1.43 -14.15 -4.97
N THR A 13 2.75 -14.06 -4.80
CA THR A 13 3.45 -12.85 -4.42
C THR A 13 4.35 -12.39 -5.56
N TYR A 14 4.67 -11.10 -5.54
CA TYR A 14 5.51 -10.45 -6.51
C TYR A 14 6.66 -9.74 -5.79
N ARG A 15 7.80 -9.67 -6.47
CA ARG A 15 8.95 -8.88 -6.04
C ARG A 15 8.97 -7.54 -6.77
N VAL A 16 9.39 -6.49 -6.08
CA VAL A 16 9.65 -5.18 -6.69
C VAL A 16 11.16 -4.93 -6.67
N GLN A 17 11.72 -4.58 -7.84
CA GLN A 17 13.11 -4.18 -8.00
C GLN A 17 13.19 -2.75 -8.53
N ALA A 18 14.21 -2.01 -8.10
CA ALA A 18 14.52 -0.69 -8.62
C ALA A 18 15.69 -0.78 -9.61
N TRP A 19 15.63 0.00 -10.68
CA TRP A 19 16.67 0.03 -11.70
C TRP A 19 16.94 1.47 -12.11
N ASP A 20 18.21 1.87 -12.06
CA ASP A 20 18.65 3.15 -12.59
C ASP A 20 19.17 2.96 -14.01
N PHE A 21 18.55 3.66 -14.96
CA PHE A 21 18.94 3.69 -16.37
C PHE A 21 19.60 5.01 -16.77
N SER A 22 19.88 5.91 -15.81
CA SER A 22 20.43 7.25 -16.08
C SER A 22 21.74 7.22 -16.86
N ASN A 23 22.55 6.18 -16.67
CA ASN A 23 23.83 5.98 -17.36
C ASN A 23 23.70 5.27 -18.73
N GLY A 24 22.49 4.87 -19.14
CA GLY A 24 22.24 4.19 -20.42
C GLY A 24 22.58 2.70 -20.44
N ASP A 25 23.08 2.15 -19.34
CA ASP A 25 23.34 0.72 -19.20
C ASP A 25 22.02 -0.06 -19.07
N ILE A 26 21.91 -1.16 -19.82
CA ILE A 26 20.76 -2.07 -19.71
C ILE A 26 21.02 -2.97 -18.49
N PRO A 27 20.16 -2.94 -17.46
CA PRO A 27 20.30 -3.79 -16.31
C PRO A 27 19.99 -5.24 -16.65
N ASP A 28 20.75 -6.15 -16.04
CA ASP A 28 20.45 -7.57 -16.04
C ASP A 28 19.30 -7.87 -15.07
N ILE A 29 18.07 -7.90 -15.59
CA ILE A 29 16.86 -8.19 -14.82
C ILE A 29 16.69 -9.68 -14.46
N THR A 30 17.61 -10.55 -14.87
CA THR A 30 17.54 -11.98 -14.54
C THR A 30 17.98 -12.28 -13.11
N ASP A 31 18.79 -11.40 -12.51
CA ASP A 31 19.18 -11.48 -11.11
C ASP A 31 17.99 -11.14 -10.20
N SER A 32 17.49 -12.14 -9.47
CA SER A 32 16.36 -12.02 -8.57
C SER A 32 16.66 -11.26 -7.27
N GLU A 33 17.92 -11.13 -6.90
CA GLU A 33 18.37 -10.56 -5.62
C GLU A 33 18.91 -9.14 -5.77
N LYS A 34 19.13 -8.68 -7.00
CA LYS A 34 19.61 -7.33 -7.27
C LYS A 34 18.54 -6.27 -7.04
N ASN A 35 18.91 -5.18 -6.36
CA ASN A 35 18.09 -3.97 -6.18
C ASN A 35 16.66 -4.23 -5.71
N VAL A 36 16.45 -5.21 -4.84
CA VAL A 36 15.12 -5.58 -4.35
C VAL A 36 14.63 -4.53 -3.37
N VAL A 37 13.49 -3.90 -3.68
CA VAL A 37 12.79 -2.97 -2.77
C VAL A 37 11.85 -3.74 -1.85
N VAL A 38 11.08 -4.67 -2.42
CA VAL A 38 10.13 -5.50 -1.67
C VAL A 38 10.21 -6.93 -2.18
N ARG A 39 10.47 -7.88 -1.28
CA ARG A 39 10.61 -9.30 -1.64
C ARG A 39 9.28 -9.96 -1.98
N GLU A 40 8.25 -9.63 -1.19
CA GLU A 40 6.92 -10.22 -1.31
C GLU A 40 5.88 -9.13 -1.14
N CYS A 41 5.20 -8.80 -2.24
CA CYS A 41 4.08 -7.89 -2.27
C CYS A 41 2.95 -8.45 -3.12
N LYS A 42 1.79 -7.82 -3.02
CA LYS A 42 0.62 -8.16 -3.82
C LYS A 42 0.37 -7.05 -4.82
N ILE A 43 0.44 -7.42 -6.10
CA ILE A 43 0.11 -6.53 -7.20
C ILE A 43 -1.16 -7.06 -7.85
N HIS A 44 -2.27 -6.39 -7.58
CA HIS A 44 -3.57 -6.71 -8.18
C HIS A 44 -3.70 -6.08 -9.57
N ASN A 45 -3.19 -4.87 -9.69
CA ASN A 45 -3.17 -4.03 -10.88
C ASN A 45 -2.08 -2.96 -10.69
N ASP A 46 -1.87 -2.14 -11.71
CA ASP A 46 -1.02 -0.94 -11.67
C ASP A 46 -1.47 0.07 -10.58
N ALA A 47 -2.75 0.09 -10.22
CA ALA A 47 -3.28 0.94 -9.16
C ALA A 47 -2.84 0.56 -7.73
N SER A 48 -2.40 -0.70 -7.52
CA SER A 48 -2.04 -1.25 -6.21
C SER A 48 -0.62 -0.94 -5.73
N ILE A 49 0.12 -0.16 -6.53
CA ILE A 49 1.46 0.33 -6.22
C ILE A 49 1.55 1.82 -6.58
N ASP A 50 2.37 2.58 -5.86
CA ASP A 50 2.60 4.00 -6.15
C ASP A 50 4.00 4.45 -5.79
N ILE A 51 4.50 5.47 -6.50
CA ILE A 51 5.77 6.13 -6.21
C ILE A 51 5.48 7.57 -5.81
N SER A 52 6.18 8.08 -4.79
CA SER A 52 6.04 9.49 -4.39
C SER A 52 6.46 10.43 -5.50
N THR A 53 5.93 11.66 -5.48
CA THR A 53 6.23 12.68 -6.51
C THR A 53 7.72 12.99 -6.65
N ASP A 54 8.51 12.82 -5.60
CA ASP A 54 9.97 13.01 -5.62
C ASP A 54 10.76 11.75 -6.00
N GLY A 55 10.09 10.63 -6.27
CA GLY A 55 10.70 9.36 -6.65
C GLY A 55 11.38 8.59 -5.51
N LYS A 56 11.27 9.05 -4.26
CA LYS A 56 12.04 8.50 -3.12
C LYS A 56 11.30 7.43 -2.32
N LEU A 57 10.00 7.31 -2.48
CA LEU A 57 9.17 6.38 -1.70
C LEU A 57 8.35 5.48 -2.62
N LEU A 58 8.14 4.24 -2.21
CA LEU A 58 7.27 3.27 -2.85
C LEU A 58 6.18 2.82 -1.87
N ALA A 59 4.90 3.02 -2.22
CA ALA A 59 3.78 2.44 -1.51
C ALA A 59 3.35 1.13 -2.17
N THR A 60 3.17 0.07 -1.37
CA THR A 60 2.67 -1.23 -1.85
C THR A 60 1.96 -2.02 -0.75
N LEU A 61 1.38 -3.17 -1.13
CA LEU A 61 0.64 -4.09 -0.28
C LEU A 61 1.47 -5.34 -0.02
N LEU A 62 1.51 -5.77 1.23
CA LEU A 62 2.04 -7.05 1.65
C LEU A 62 0.88 -7.85 2.20
N GLN A 63 0.86 -9.15 1.98
CA GLN A 63 -0.16 -10.01 2.57
C GLN A 63 0.53 -10.93 3.56
N SER A 64 0.12 -10.86 4.82
CA SER A 64 0.65 -11.74 5.87
C SER A 64 -0.38 -12.80 6.23
N GLY A 65 0.08 -14.05 6.40
CA GLY A 65 -0.72 -15.14 6.95
C GLY A 65 -1.42 -16.05 5.95
N ARG A 66 -1.41 -17.37 6.26
CA ARG A 66 -2.12 -18.42 5.51
C ARG A 66 -3.59 -18.61 5.94
N ILE A 67 -3.96 -18.10 7.12
CA ILE A 67 -5.24 -18.42 7.80
C ILE A 67 -6.07 -17.15 8.01
N ASN A 68 -5.45 -16.05 8.47
CA ASN A 68 -6.07 -14.73 8.57
C ASN A 68 -5.35 -13.80 7.60
N VAL A 69 -6.01 -13.46 6.50
CA VAL A 69 -5.46 -12.56 5.47
C VAL A 69 -5.54 -11.12 5.97
N THR A 70 -4.55 -10.69 6.73
CA THR A 70 -4.34 -9.27 7.00
C THR A 70 -3.50 -8.69 5.87
N THR A 71 -3.95 -7.57 5.31
CA THR A 71 -3.16 -6.84 4.32
C THR A 71 -2.34 -5.81 5.08
N THR A 72 -1.03 -5.82 4.91
CA THR A 72 -0.14 -4.79 5.44
C THR A 72 0.13 -3.78 4.35
N LEU A 73 -0.22 -2.53 4.59
CA LEU A 73 0.21 -1.39 3.76
C LEU A 73 1.64 -1.03 4.17
N GLY A 74 2.52 -0.84 3.19
CA GLY A 74 3.91 -0.46 3.44
C GLY A 74 4.37 0.67 2.53
N ILE A 75 5.14 1.61 3.09
CA ILE A 75 5.92 2.59 2.35
C ILE A 75 7.39 2.27 2.54
N TYR A 76 8.12 2.15 1.44
CA TYR A 76 9.52 1.73 1.37
C TYR A 76 10.37 2.82 0.74
N SER A 77 11.63 2.92 1.17
CA SER A 77 12.60 3.83 0.55
C SER A 77 13.04 3.31 -0.83
N LEU A 78 13.12 4.23 -1.78
CA LEU A 78 13.74 4.04 -3.11
C LEU A 78 15.12 4.72 -3.20
N GLN A 79 15.60 5.34 -2.12
CA GLN A 79 16.96 5.89 -2.08
C GLN A 79 17.96 4.74 -2.00
N TRP A 80 19.04 4.80 -2.78
CA TRP A 80 20.00 3.70 -2.91
C TRP A 80 20.66 3.31 -1.58
N GLU A 81 20.86 4.29 -0.69
CA GLU A 81 21.47 4.10 0.63
C GLU A 81 20.57 3.33 1.60
N THR A 82 19.25 3.42 1.41
CA THR A 82 18.23 2.82 2.29
C THR A 82 17.26 1.95 1.50
N LEU A 83 17.66 1.45 0.32
CA LEU A 83 16.76 0.81 -0.64
C LEU A 83 16.01 -0.36 0.01
N GLY A 84 14.68 -0.32 -0.07
CA GLY A 84 13.82 -1.35 0.51
C GLY A 84 13.64 -1.27 2.03
N GLU A 85 14.20 -0.25 2.71
CA GLU A 85 13.87 0.01 4.11
C GLU A 85 12.39 0.41 4.21
N LYS A 86 11.66 -0.28 5.09
CA LYS A 86 10.25 0.02 5.38
C LYS A 86 10.17 1.25 6.30
N ILE A 87 9.67 2.35 5.77
CA ILE A 87 9.56 3.64 6.47
C ILE A 87 8.23 3.72 7.23
N HIS A 88 7.12 3.38 6.56
CA HIS A 88 5.81 3.36 7.20
C HIS A 88 5.07 2.04 6.98
N SER A 89 4.22 1.68 7.95
CA SER A 89 3.28 0.58 7.76
C SER A 89 2.04 0.67 8.64
N THR A 90 0.99 -0.03 8.23
CA THR A 90 -0.22 -0.31 9.03
C THR A 90 -0.88 -1.56 8.48
N ASN A 91 -1.74 -2.20 9.28
CA ASN A 91 -2.53 -3.35 8.85
C ASN A 91 -3.96 -2.95 8.54
N ILE A 92 -4.55 -3.62 7.56
CA ILE A 92 -5.91 -3.42 7.10
C ILE A 92 -6.58 -4.77 6.83
N ASP A 93 -7.82 -4.90 7.31
CA ASP A 93 -8.62 -6.13 7.17
C ASP A 93 -9.57 -6.08 5.96
N GLN A 94 -9.63 -4.93 5.28
CA GLN A 94 -10.38 -4.71 4.06
C GLN A 94 -9.56 -5.09 2.81
N THR A 95 -10.27 -5.33 1.70
CA THR A 95 -9.60 -5.58 0.41
C THR A 95 -9.18 -4.28 -0.23
N VAL A 96 -7.86 -4.08 -0.31
CA VAL A 96 -7.28 -2.92 -1.00
C VAL A 96 -7.17 -3.19 -2.49
N VAL A 97 -7.57 -2.22 -3.31
CA VAL A 97 -7.46 -2.25 -4.77
C VAL A 97 -6.57 -1.16 -5.35
N SER A 98 -6.35 -0.08 -4.60
CA SER A 98 -5.40 0.95 -5.02
C SER A 98 -4.75 1.64 -3.84
N VAL A 99 -3.56 2.18 -4.07
CA VAL A 99 -2.86 3.06 -3.12
C VAL A 99 -2.40 4.32 -3.86
N SER A 100 -2.31 5.45 -3.16
CA SER A 100 -1.77 6.68 -3.73
C SER A 100 -1.16 7.57 -2.66
N ILE A 101 0.11 7.93 -2.83
CA ILE A 101 0.81 8.88 -1.96
C ILE A 101 0.36 10.29 -2.36
N SER A 102 0.05 11.14 -1.37
CA SER A 102 -0.35 12.52 -1.65
C SER A 102 0.82 13.30 -2.28
N PRO A 103 0.57 14.33 -3.10
CA PRO A 103 1.64 15.17 -3.67
C PRO A 103 2.54 15.82 -2.61
N THR A 104 2.00 16.05 -1.40
CA THR A 104 2.75 16.56 -0.24
C THR A 104 3.52 15.49 0.53
N GLN A 105 3.38 14.21 0.18
CA GLN A 105 3.99 13.06 0.84
C GLN A 105 3.64 12.90 2.34
N GLN A 106 2.52 13.48 2.77
CA GLN A 106 2.07 13.43 4.16
C GLN A 106 0.92 12.46 4.38
N HIS A 107 0.29 11.99 3.30
CA HIS A 107 -0.87 11.12 3.39
C HIS A 107 -0.79 9.98 2.39
N LEU A 108 -1.37 8.84 2.79
CA LEU A 108 -1.60 7.69 1.92
C LEU A 108 -3.10 7.52 1.74
N LEU A 109 -3.55 7.54 0.50
CA LEU A 109 -4.90 7.20 0.10
C LEU A 109 -4.96 5.72 -0.26
N VAL A 110 -5.96 5.02 0.27
CA VAL A 110 -6.13 3.58 0.10
C VAL A 110 -7.54 3.33 -0.42
N GLY A 111 -7.65 2.84 -1.67
CA GLY A 111 -8.91 2.46 -2.29
C GLY A 111 -9.34 1.07 -1.87
N LEU A 112 -10.60 0.92 -1.49
CA LEU A 112 -11.15 -0.34 -0.98
C LEU A 112 -12.18 -0.93 -1.95
N ALA A 113 -12.08 -2.24 -2.16
CA ALA A 113 -13.16 -3.01 -2.77
C ALA A 113 -14.00 -3.69 -1.70
N ARG A 114 -15.30 -3.68 -1.94
CA ARG A 114 -16.21 -4.58 -1.25
C ARG A 114 -16.00 -5.98 -1.83
N ARG A 115 -16.12 -7.03 -1.02
CA ARG A 115 -16.25 -8.43 -1.50
C ARG A 115 -17.66 -8.98 -1.38
N ILE A 116 -18.42 -8.48 -0.41
CA ILE A 116 -19.78 -8.94 -0.10
C ILE A 116 -20.68 -7.72 0.05
N HIS A 117 -21.77 -7.66 -0.71
CA HIS A 117 -22.74 -6.59 -0.58
C HIS A 117 -23.73 -6.89 0.54
N VAL A 118 -23.59 -6.19 1.67
CA VAL A 118 -24.59 -6.15 2.76
C VAL A 118 -25.38 -4.83 2.61
N PRO A 119 -26.68 -4.87 2.26
CA PRO A 119 -27.46 -3.68 1.90
C PRO A 119 -27.61 -2.60 2.98
N ALA A 120 -27.36 -2.92 4.27
CA ALA A 120 -27.66 -2.03 5.39
C ALA A 120 -26.44 -1.39 6.07
N ARG A 121 -25.21 -1.65 5.62
CA ARG A 121 -24.00 -1.09 6.24
C ARG A 121 -23.24 -0.19 5.27
N PRO A 122 -23.02 1.10 5.63
CA PRO A 122 -22.08 1.95 4.91
C PRO A 122 -20.73 1.24 4.81
N PHE A 123 -20.14 1.25 3.62
CA PHE A 123 -18.80 0.71 3.38
C PHE A 123 -17.92 1.85 2.88
N PRO A 124 -16.79 2.14 3.54
CA PRO A 124 -15.88 3.16 3.05
C PRO A 124 -15.30 2.70 1.72
N MET A 125 -15.38 3.56 0.70
CA MET A 125 -14.76 3.29 -0.60
C MET A 125 -13.26 3.56 -0.57
N ALA A 126 -12.80 4.41 0.36
CA ALA A 126 -11.38 4.69 0.54
C ALA A 126 -11.06 5.15 1.97
N LEU A 127 -9.79 5.02 2.35
CA LEU A 127 -9.23 5.50 3.62
C LEU A 127 -8.10 6.49 3.35
N ILE A 128 -7.93 7.46 4.23
CA ILE A 128 -6.80 8.39 4.23
C ILE A 128 -6.03 8.20 5.52
N TYR A 129 -4.79 7.76 5.38
CA TYR A 129 -3.83 7.69 6.48
C TYR A 129 -2.91 8.89 6.44
N LYS A 130 -2.59 9.45 7.61
CA LYS A 130 -1.49 10.39 7.80
C LYS A 130 -0.20 9.62 8.08
N LEU A 131 0.87 9.99 7.38
CA LEU A 131 2.20 9.45 7.59
C LEU A 131 2.86 10.19 8.76
N MET A 132 3.22 9.44 9.81
CA MET A 132 3.80 10.01 11.02
C MET A 132 5.32 9.90 10.96
N GLU A 133 6.01 11.02 11.12
CA GLU A 133 7.46 11.02 11.24
C GLU A 133 7.90 10.11 12.39
N LYS A 134 8.94 9.31 12.12
CA LYS A 134 9.60 8.51 13.14
C LYS A 134 10.29 9.51 14.07
N GLN A 135 9.74 9.71 15.27
CA GLN A 135 10.44 10.48 16.30
C GLN A 135 11.81 9.82 16.48
N SER A 136 12.89 10.59 16.34
CA SER A 136 14.23 10.10 16.64
C SER A 136 14.26 9.71 18.12
N ASP A 137 14.56 8.44 18.39
CA ASP A 137 14.72 7.87 19.73
C ASP A 137 15.99 8.42 20.44
N ASP A 138 16.28 9.72 20.35
CA ASP A 138 17.45 10.33 21.01
C ASP A 138 17.20 10.62 22.51
N GLU A 139 16.00 10.35 23.01
CA GLU A 139 15.72 10.48 24.45
C GLU A 139 14.79 9.37 24.96
N LYS A 140 15.34 8.14 25.12
CA LYS A 140 15.22 7.36 26.37
C LYS A 140 15.73 5.91 26.22
N ASN A 141 16.80 5.67 26.97
CA ASN A 141 17.04 4.48 27.80
C ASN A 141 17.32 3.13 27.12
N VAL A 142 18.61 2.79 27.16
CA VAL A 142 19.19 1.46 27.46
C VAL A 142 18.14 0.42 27.87
N SER A 143 17.70 -0.42 26.94
CA SER A 143 17.13 -1.74 27.25
C SER A 143 17.06 -2.63 26.01
N ASN A 144 17.86 -3.71 26.06
CA ASN A 144 17.79 -4.99 25.36
C ASN A 144 17.61 -5.02 23.83
N GLU A 145 18.61 -5.60 23.15
CA GLU A 145 18.68 -5.84 21.69
C GLU A 145 17.48 -6.60 21.09
N PHE A 146 16.70 -7.32 21.90
CA PHE A 146 15.47 -8.01 21.47
C PHE A 146 14.23 -7.10 21.31
N ASP A 147 14.25 -5.88 21.85
CA ASP A 147 13.10 -4.95 21.84
C ASP A 147 13.16 -3.91 20.70
N MET A 148 14.30 -3.82 20.00
CA MET A 148 14.50 -2.92 18.86
C MET A 148 13.67 -3.31 17.63
N ASP A 149 13.56 -4.61 17.33
CA ASP A 149 12.80 -5.08 16.17
C ASP A 149 11.28 -4.90 16.37
N ILE A 150 10.80 -4.99 17.61
CA ILE A 150 9.38 -4.80 17.94
C ILE A 150 8.99 -3.32 17.87
N LYS A 151 9.86 -2.39 18.31
CA LYS A 151 9.59 -0.94 18.24
C LYS A 151 9.58 -0.39 16.81
N ARG A 152 10.41 -0.94 15.91
CA ARG A 152 10.48 -0.54 14.48
C ARG A 152 9.22 -0.87 13.68
N HIS A 153 8.35 -1.74 14.20
CA HIS A 153 7.12 -2.18 13.55
C HIS A 153 5.84 -1.54 14.11
N ARG A 154 5.94 -0.47 14.91
CA ARG A 154 4.75 0.32 15.27
C ARG A 154 4.12 0.91 14.01
N GLU A 155 2.79 0.86 13.96
CA GLU A 155 1.99 1.46 12.91
C GLU A 155 2.26 2.97 12.86
N SER A 156 3.11 3.41 11.91
CA SER A 156 3.47 4.81 11.74
C SER A 156 2.54 5.53 10.75
N MET A 157 1.40 4.91 10.46
CA MET A 157 0.31 5.49 9.70
C MET A 157 -0.92 5.60 10.60
N VAL A 158 -1.55 6.76 10.63
CA VAL A 158 -2.75 7.01 11.44
C VAL A 158 -3.93 7.26 10.53
N LEU A 159 -5.00 6.48 10.66
CA LEU A 159 -6.24 6.72 9.91
C LEU A 159 -6.84 8.07 10.34
N ILE A 160 -7.00 9.00 9.40
CA ILE A 160 -7.57 10.33 9.68
C ILE A 160 -8.93 10.55 9.03
N ARG A 161 -9.27 9.76 8.00
CA ARG A 161 -10.54 9.92 7.29
C ARG A 161 -10.96 8.64 6.57
N GLU A 162 -12.26 8.39 6.62
CA GLU A 162 -12.93 7.42 5.77
C GLU A 162 -13.75 8.17 4.71
N LEU A 163 -13.66 7.74 3.45
CA LEU A 163 -14.48 8.26 2.37
C LEU A 163 -15.59 7.28 2.07
N PHE A 164 -16.83 7.75 2.14
CA PHE A 164 -18.01 6.98 1.80
C PHE A 164 -18.55 7.42 0.44
N GLN A 165 -19.08 6.47 -0.31
CA GLN A 165 -19.78 6.78 -1.53
C GLN A 165 -21.24 7.16 -1.23
N ASN A 166 -21.72 8.24 -1.82
CA ASN A 166 -23.14 8.63 -1.77
C ASN A 166 -23.96 7.71 -2.67
N CYS A 167 -24.24 6.50 -2.20
CA CYS A 167 -25.03 5.51 -2.92
C CYS A 167 -26.53 5.72 -2.64
N ARG A 168 -27.11 6.81 -3.14
CA ARG A 168 -28.57 7.02 -3.05
C ARG A 168 -29.35 6.38 -4.19
N GLU A 169 -28.68 5.91 -5.26
CA GLU A 169 -29.38 5.55 -6.51
C GLU A 169 -28.98 4.21 -7.14
N VAL A 170 -28.08 3.43 -6.55
CA VAL A 170 -27.54 2.23 -7.24
C VAL A 170 -28.00 0.95 -6.53
N SER A 171 -28.97 0.25 -7.12
CA SER A 171 -29.41 -1.08 -6.70
C SER A 171 -28.39 -2.19 -7.00
N SER A 172 -27.28 -1.86 -7.68
CA SER A 172 -26.25 -2.80 -8.10
C SER A 172 -24.98 -2.73 -7.28
N TYR A 173 -24.20 -3.81 -7.35
CA TYR A 173 -22.88 -3.93 -6.76
C TYR A 173 -21.89 -2.93 -7.38
N LEU A 174 -21.70 -1.80 -6.70
CA LEU A 174 -20.69 -0.81 -7.09
C LEU A 174 -19.41 -1.04 -6.27
N SER A 175 -18.30 -1.22 -6.99
CA SER A 175 -16.96 -1.35 -6.41
C SER A 175 -16.02 -0.33 -7.05
N LEU A 176 -15.09 0.17 -6.24
CA LEU A 176 -13.99 1.01 -6.69
C LEU A 176 -12.98 0.14 -7.46
N ASN A 177 -12.48 0.65 -8.58
CA ASN A 177 -11.36 0.07 -9.33
C ASN A 177 -10.05 0.77 -8.96
N CYS A 178 -10.10 2.10 -8.86
CA CYS A 178 -8.94 2.94 -8.58
C CYS A 178 -9.40 4.25 -7.97
N ILE A 179 -8.63 4.79 -7.03
CA ILE A 179 -8.70 6.17 -6.55
C ILE A 179 -7.29 6.70 -6.39
N ARG A 180 -7.05 7.91 -6.90
CA ARG A 180 -5.75 8.58 -6.87
C ARG A 180 -5.92 10.04 -6.43
N TRP A 181 -4.88 10.58 -5.81
CA TRP A 181 -4.79 12.03 -5.61
C TRP A 181 -4.68 12.75 -6.96
N ALA A 182 -5.24 13.94 -7.03
CA ALA A 182 -4.90 14.86 -8.12
C ALA A 182 -3.42 15.32 -7.98
N PRO A 183 -2.74 15.66 -9.09
CA PRO A 183 -1.30 15.90 -9.07
C PRO A 183 -0.85 17.08 -8.20
N GLN A 184 -1.69 18.09 -7.98
CA GLN A 184 -1.34 19.24 -7.13
C GLN A 184 -2.12 19.22 -5.80
N PRO A 185 -1.49 19.68 -4.71
CA PRO A 185 -2.17 19.86 -3.43
C PRO A 185 -3.44 20.72 -3.57
N GLY A 186 -4.53 20.29 -2.94
CA GLY A 186 -5.80 21.02 -2.94
C GLY A 186 -6.70 20.77 -4.16
N GLN A 187 -6.26 20.00 -5.16
CA GLN A 187 -7.09 19.67 -6.33
C GLN A 187 -8.06 18.50 -6.10
N GLY A 188 -7.98 17.84 -4.93
CA GLY A 188 -8.83 16.73 -4.56
C GLY A 188 -8.35 15.37 -5.08
N MET A 189 -9.28 14.52 -5.50
CA MET A 189 -9.05 13.14 -5.90
C MET A 189 -9.90 12.74 -7.10
N VAL A 190 -9.47 11.71 -7.81
CA VAL A 190 -10.22 11.11 -8.92
C VAL A 190 -10.39 9.62 -8.64
N TYR A 191 -11.60 9.09 -8.83
CA TYR A 191 -11.87 7.66 -8.71
C TYR A 191 -12.68 7.11 -9.86
N ALA A 192 -12.42 5.84 -10.16
CA ALA A 192 -13.13 5.06 -11.17
C ALA A 192 -13.79 3.84 -10.54
N THR A 193 -14.96 3.47 -11.06
CA THR A 193 -15.75 2.33 -10.58
C THR A 193 -15.77 1.19 -11.59
N ASN A 194 -16.16 0.01 -11.14
CA ASN A 194 -16.44 -1.15 -12.00
C ASN A 194 -17.60 -0.94 -13.00
N THR A 195 -18.38 0.13 -12.86
CA THR A 195 -19.47 0.49 -13.79
C THR A 195 -19.01 1.42 -14.91
N GLY A 196 -17.71 1.76 -14.98
CA GLY A 196 -17.16 2.67 -15.98
C GLY A 196 -17.37 4.15 -15.66
N GLN A 197 -17.84 4.49 -14.45
CA GLN A 197 -17.95 5.89 -14.03
C GLN A 197 -16.60 6.42 -13.55
N LEU A 198 -16.28 7.64 -13.97
CA LEU A 198 -15.15 8.43 -13.47
C LEU A 198 -15.71 9.64 -12.73
N ASN A 199 -15.25 9.84 -11.50
CA ASN A 199 -15.74 10.90 -10.62
C ASN A 199 -14.57 11.69 -10.02
N ILE A 200 -14.81 12.97 -9.76
CA ILE A 200 -13.86 13.88 -9.12
C ILE A 200 -14.43 14.27 -7.75
N LEU A 201 -13.60 14.19 -6.72
CA LEU A 201 -13.90 14.65 -5.36
C LEU A 201 -13.02 15.87 -5.09
N GLN A 202 -13.63 17.03 -4.83
CA GLN A 202 -12.93 18.27 -4.49
C GLN A 202 -13.18 18.64 -3.03
#